data_AF-A0A8C5L442-F1
#
_entry.id   AF-A0A8C5L442-F1
#
_cell.length_a   1.000
_cell.length_b   1.000
_cell.length_c   1.000
_cell.angle_alpha   90.00
_cell.angle_beta   90.00
_cell.angle_gamma   90.00
#
_symmetry.space_group_name_H-M   'P 1'
#
loop_
_entity.id
_entity.type
_entity.pdbx_description
1 polymer ?
#
loop_
_entity_poly.entity_id
_entity_poly.type
_entity_poly.pdbx_seq_one_letter_code
_entity_poly.pdbx_strand_id
1 'polypeptide(L)' 'PTSRSGPVAANLKAVKETMDVLLEISRTLNTGLVMENLSIFVLSCEQGINPEALSSVIEELCKATEALKAAENMTS' A
#
# COMPACT_ATOMS: atom_id res chain seq x y z
N PRO A 1 37.03 13.40 -8.90
CA PRO A 1 35.68 13.30 -8.30
C PRO A 1 34.69 12.73 -9.32
N THR A 2 34.69 11.42 -9.50
CA THR A 2 33.70 10.73 -10.35
C THR A 2 32.95 9.77 -9.45
N SER A 3 31.91 10.31 -8.81
CA SER A 3 31.02 9.55 -7.93
C SER A 3 30.39 8.41 -8.71
N ARG A 4 30.74 7.20 -8.27
CA ARG A 4 30.19 5.90 -8.66
C ARG A 4 28.72 5.82 -8.24
N SER A 5 27.83 6.55 -8.93
CA SER A 5 26.40 6.28 -8.85
C SER A 5 26.14 5.05 -9.72
N GLY A 6 26.32 3.86 -9.12
CA GLY A 6 26.17 2.58 -9.81
C GLY A 6 24.71 2.26 -10.17
N PRO A 7 24.47 1.19 -10.95
CA PRO A 7 23.13 0.78 -11.41
C PRO A 7 22.09 0.61 -10.27
N VAL A 8 22.53 0.30 -9.06
CA VAL A 8 21.66 0.19 -7.87
C VAL A 8 21.00 1.52 -7.50
N ALA A 9 21.73 2.64 -7.58
CA ALA A 9 21.18 3.96 -7.25
C ALA A 9 20.12 4.40 -8.27
N ALA A 10 20.32 4.06 -9.56
CA ALA A 10 19.34 4.30 -10.60
C ALA A 10 18.07 3.45 -10.40
N ASN A 11 18.22 2.20 -9.98
CA ASN A 11 17.08 1.31 -9.71
C ASN A 11 16.24 1.79 -8.51
N LEU A 12 16.89 2.18 -7.41
CA LEU A 12 16.19 2.73 -6.23
C LEU A 12 15.42 4.01 -6.57
N LYS A 13 15.98 4.86 -7.44
CA LYS A 13 15.28 6.05 -7.94
C LYS A 13 14.03 5.66 -8.73
N ALA A 14 14.13 4.71 -9.65
CA ALA A 14 12.99 4.26 -10.46
C ALA A 14 11.87 3.63 -9.61
N VAL A 15 12.23 2.83 -8.60
CA VAL A 15 11.27 2.23 -7.65
C VAL A 15 10.53 3.33 -6.89
N LYS A 16 11.26 4.33 -6.37
CA LYS A 16 10.65 5.46 -5.66
C LYS A 16 9.67 6.23 -6.56
N GLU A 17 10.08 6.56 -7.78
CA GLU A 17 9.22 7.27 -8.74
C GLU A 17 7.95 6.46 -9.06
N THR A 18 8.07 5.14 -9.21
CA THR A 18 6.93 4.25 -9.44
C THR A 18 5.97 4.25 -8.25
N MET A 19 6.50 4.15 -7.02
CA MET A 19 5.67 4.18 -5.81
C MET A 19 4.98 5.54 -5.60
N ASP A 20 5.66 6.64 -5.93
CA ASP A 20 5.09 7.98 -5.86
C ASP A 20 3.89 8.12 -6.82
N VAL A 21 4.01 7.62 -8.06
CA VAL A 21 2.90 7.58 -9.03
C VAL A 21 1.75 6.70 -8.55
N LEU A 22 2.03 5.52 -8.01
CA LEU A 22 0.98 4.64 -7.48
C LEU A 22 0.23 5.29 -6.30
N LEU A 23 0.94 6.02 -5.45
CA LEU A 23 0.34 6.74 -4.33
C LEU A 23 -0.53 7.91 -4.81
N GLU A 24 -0.11 8.60 -5.88
CA GLU A 24 -0.94 9.63 -6.51
C GLU A 24 -2.23 9.03 -7.08
N ILE A 25 -2.14 7.91 -7.82
CA ILE A 25 -3.31 7.18 -8.33
C ILE A 25 -4.25 6.78 -7.19
N SER A 26 -3.72 6.21 -6.10
CA SER A 26 -4.48 5.86 -4.90
C SER A 26 -5.28 7.04 -4.34
N ARG A 27 -4.66 8.23 -4.28
CA ARG A 27 -5.28 9.46 -3.80
C ARG A 27 -6.35 9.97 -4.76
N THR A 28 -6.07 9.96 -6.06
CA THR A 28 -7.04 10.37 -7.10
C THR A 28 -8.29 9.50 -7.07
N LEU A 29 -8.12 8.19 -6.84
CA LEU A 29 -9.22 7.23 -6.71
C LEU A 29 -9.84 7.20 -5.30
N ASN A 30 -9.34 8.02 -4.37
CA ASN A 30 -9.80 8.11 -2.99
C ASN A 30 -9.89 6.74 -2.28
N THR A 31 -8.92 5.86 -2.54
CA THR A 31 -8.89 4.49 -1.98
C THR A 31 -8.50 4.46 -0.51
N GLY A 32 -8.00 5.57 0.04
CA GLY A 32 -7.52 5.67 1.41
C GLY A 32 -6.18 4.97 1.66
N LEU A 33 -5.49 4.49 0.61
CA LEU A 33 -4.21 3.79 0.78
C LEU A 33 -3.06 4.76 1.00
N VAL A 34 -2.30 4.54 2.07
CA VAL A 34 -1.05 5.23 2.39
C VAL A 34 0.16 4.42 1.90
N MET A 35 1.34 5.05 1.86
CA MET A 35 2.57 4.44 1.33
C MET A 35 2.91 3.09 1.99
N GLU A 36 2.67 2.96 3.29
CA GLU A 36 2.91 1.71 4.03
C GLU A 36 2.04 0.56 3.49
N ASN A 37 0.71 0.74 3.46
CA ASN A 37 -0.23 -0.25 2.93
C ASN A 37 0.00 -0.53 1.44
N LEU A 38 0.25 0.53 0.66
CA LEU A 38 0.49 0.42 -0.77
C LEU A 38 1.72 -0.45 -1.09
N SER A 39 2.80 -0.28 -0.32
CA SER A 39 4.03 -1.07 -0.50
C SER A 39 3.79 -2.56 -0.20
N ILE A 40 2.97 -2.86 0.81
CA ILE A 40 2.59 -4.23 1.16
C ILE A 40 1.77 -4.87 0.02
N PHE A 41 0.83 -4.11 -0.58
CA PHE A 41 0.04 -4.63 -1.70
C PHE A 41 0.87 -4.87 -2.95
N VAL A 42 1.79 -3.98 -3.28
CA VAL A 42 2.72 -4.18 -4.40
C VAL A 42 3.53 -5.46 -4.19
N LEU A 43 4.15 -5.64 -3.02
CA LEU A 43 4.93 -6.84 -2.70
C LEU A 43 4.07 -8.13 -2.73
N SER A 44 2.82 -8.03 -2.30
CA SER A 44 1.88 -9.15 -2.33
C SER A 44 1.52 -9.54 -3.76
N CYS A 45 1.24 -8.55 -4.61
CA CYS A 45 0.97 -8.77 -6.03
C CYS A 45 2.20 -9.32 -6.78
N GLU A 46 3.41 -8.87 -6.44
CA GLU A 46 4.67 -9.40 -7.00
C GLU A 46 4.87 -10.89 -6.66
N GLN A 47 4.32 -11.37 -5.54
CA GLN A 47 4.31 -12.78 -5.16
C GLN A 47 3.20 -13.60 -5.85
N GLY A 48 2.43 -12.97 -6.75
CA GLY A 48 1.35 -13.62 -7.50
C GLY A 48 0.01 -13.70 -6.75
N ILE A 49 -0.15 -12.94 -5.67
CA ILE A 49 -1.45 -12.82 -4.98
C ILE A 49 -2.41 -12.04 -5.88
N ASN A 50 -3.63 -12.56 -6.05
CA ASN A 50 -4.67 -11.88 -6.81
C ASN A 50 -5.07 -10.56 -6.12
N PRO A 51 -4.93 -9.39 -6.77
CA PRO A 51 -5.29 -8.10 -6.18
C PRO A 51 -6.77 -8.01 -5.79
N GLU A 52 -7.67 -8.67 -6.52
CA GLU A 52 -9.11 -8.66 -6.20
C GLU A 52 -9.40 -9.42 -4.89
N ALA A 53 -8.77 -10.59 -4.72
CA ALA A 53 -8.89 -11.37 -3.50
C ALA A 53 -8.29 -10.62 -2.29
N LEU A 54 -7.15 -9.96 -2.51
CA LEU A 54 -6.50 -9.13 -1.50
C LEU A 54 -7.39 -7.96 -1.07
N SER A 55 -8.02 -7.28 -2.04
CA SER A 55 -9.00 -6.21 -1.78
C SER A 55 -10.16 -6.68 -0.91
N SER A 56 -10.74 -7.85 -1.23
CA SER A 56 -11.85 -8.42 -0.45
C SER A 56 -11.46 -8.66 1.01
N VAL A 57 -10.28 -9.23 1.24
CA VAL A 57 -9.78 -9.49 2.60
C VAL A 57 -9.56 -8.20 3.38
N ILE A 58 -8.99 -7.17 2.74
CA ILE A 58 -8.76 -5.86 3.39
C ILE A 58 -10.07 -5.19 3.77
N GLU A 59 -11.06 -5.22 2.88
CA GLU A 59 -12.39 -4.66 3.16
C GLU A 59 -13.04 -5.34 4.36
N GLU A 60 -12.96 -6.67 4.44
CA GLU A 60 -13.49 -7.43 5.58
C GLU A 60 -12.76 -7.11 6.89
N LEU A 61 -11.43 -7.01 6.86
CA LEU A 61 -10.63 -6.64 8.03
C LEU A 61 -10.93 -5.21 8.52
N CYS A 62 -11.10 -4.25 7.61
CA CYS A 62 -11.51 -2.90 7.97
C CYS A 62 -12.89 -2.89 8.62
N LYS A 63 -13.89 -3.55 8.02
CA LYS A 63 -15.25 -3.66 8.58
C LYS A 63 -15.24 -4.30 9.97
N ALA A 64 -14.48 -5.37 10.16
CA ALA A 64 -14.34 -6.03 11.46
C ALA A 64 -13.70 -5.12 12.52
N THR A 65 -12.68 -4.34 12.12
CA THR A 65 -12.00 -3.38 13.01
C THR A 65 -12.94 -2.23 13.41
N GLU A 66 -13.72 -1.71 12.47
CA GLU A 66 -14.72 -0.66 12.75
C GLU A 66 -15.83 -1.17 13.67
N ALA A 67 -16.32 -2.39 13.44
CA ALA A 67 -17.31 -3.02 14.31
C ALA A 67 -16.78 -3.23 15.72
N LEU A 68 -15.51 -3.62 15.87
CA LEU A 68 -14.86 -3.76 17.17
C LEU A 68 -14.78 -2.42 17.91
N LYS A 69 -14.31 -1.36 17.24
CA LYS A 69 -14.25 0.00 17.80
C LYS A 69 -15.63 0.52 18.23
N ALA A 70 -16.66 0.25 17.43
CA ALA A 70 -18.03 0.64 17.75
C ALA A 70 -18.57 -0.11 18.98
N ALA A 71 -18.26 -1.40 19.10
CA ALA A 71 -18.65 -2.21 20.26
C ALA A 71 -17.97 -1.73 21.55
N GLU A 72 -16.66 -1.41 21.49
CA GLU A 72 -15.92 -0.86 22.63
C GLU A 72 -16.54 0.45 23.13
N ASN A 73 -16.95 1.33 22.20
CA ASN A 73 -17.58 2.61 22.52
C ASN A 73 -19.02 2.48 23.08
N MET A 74 -19.70 1.34 22.89
CA MET A 74 -21.01 1.06 23.53
C MET A 74 -20.86 0.47 24.93
N THR A 75 -19.68 -0.03 25.28
CA THR A 75 -19.39 -0.65 26.59
C THR A 75 -18.74 0.29 27.60
N SER A 76 -18.46 1.55 27.21
CA SER A 76 -17.94 2.61 28.08
C SER A 76 -19.01 3.63 28.49
#